data_AF-A0A1G9LX96-F1
#
_entry.id   AF-A0A1G9LX96-F1
#
_cell.length_a   1.000
_cell.length_b   1.000
_cell.length_c   1.000
_cell.angle_alpha   90.00
_cell.angle_beta   90.00
_cell.angle_gamma   90.00
#
_symmetry.space_group_name_H-M   'P 1'
#
loop_
_entity.id
_entity.type
_entity.pdbx_description
1 polymer ?
#
loop_
_entity_poly.entity_id
_entity_poly.type
_entity_poly.pdbx_seq_one_letter_code
_entity_poly.pdbx_strand_id
1 'polypeptide(L)'
;MTFCYVGILLWELISPIWLFVPRLLMIPLIGLVLLLFLGETLIERCMVWSLGITSGEILHGLIMTSYGFQLTIGERSFFDLLFVGIAFIILLRLTVATKQKIDVVAQTIERKLKMRWNHE
;
A
#
# COMPACT_ATOMS: atom_id res chain seq x y z
N MET A 1 3.83 5.23 -8.61
CA MET A 1 3.98 3.79 -8.34
C MET A 1 5.03 3.14 -9.23
N THR A 2 4.90 3.27 -10.55
CA THR A 2 5.82 2.71 -11.56
C THR A 2 7.30 2.95 -11.24
N PHE A 3 7.73 4.20 -11.09
CA PHE A 3 9.13 4.52 -10.77
C PHE A 3 9.58 4.05 -9.38
N CYS A 4 8.67 4.04 -8.41
CA CYS A 4 8.98 3.52 -7.07
C CYS A 4 9.25 2.01 -7.13
N TYR A 5 8.42 1.27 -7.86
CA TYR A 5 8.57 -0.17 -8.07
C TYR A 5 9.90 -0.50 -8.76
N VAL A 6 10.14 0.13 -9.92
CA VAL A 6 11.36 -0.07 -10.71
C VAL A 6 12.59 0.36 -9.91
N GLY A 7 12.55 1.52 -9.26
CA GLY A 7 13.67 2.04 -8.48
C GLY A 7 14.06 1.12 -7.32
N ILE A 8 13.08 0.58 -6.59
CA ILE A 8 13.35 -0.38 -5.51
C ILE A 8 13.96 -1.67 -6.05
N LEU A 9 13.44 -2.21 -7.15
CA LEU A 9 13.97 -3.43 -7.76
C LEU A 9 15.39 -3.26 -8.30
N LEU A 10 15.67 -2.13 -8.95
CA LEU A 10 17.03 -1.81 -9.40
C LEU A 10 17.96 -1.57 -8.22
N TRP A 11 17.46 -0.99 -7.12
CA TRP A 11 18.24 -0.81 -5.91
C TRP A 11 18.57 -2.16 -5.24
N GLU A 12 17.61 -3.09 -5.24
CA GLU A 12 17.79 -4.48 -4.81
C GLU A 12 18.89 -5.20 -5.61
N LEU A 13 19.02 -4.90 -6.91
CA LEU A 13 20.08 -5.46 -7.75
C LEU A 13 21.49 -4.98 -7.35
N ILE A 14 21.60 -3.74 -6.87
CA ILE A 14 22.90 -3.11 -6.54
C ILE A 14 23.30 -3.33 -5.08
N SER A 15 22.33 -3.35 -4.17
CA SER A 15 22.55 -3.45 -2.72
C SER A 15 21.61 -4.48 -2.09
N PRO A 16 22.10 -5.36 -1.19
CA PRO A 16 21.30 -6.41 -0.56
C PRO A 16 20.38 -5.89 0.54
N ILE A 17 19.44 -5.00 0.18
CA ILE A 17 18.48 -4.38 1.12
C ILE A 17 17.49 -5.42 1.65
N TRP A 18 17.25 -6.50 0.90
CA TRP A 18 16.40 -7.62 1.30
C TRP A 18 16.85 -8.30 2.60
N LEU A 19 18.11 -8.11 3.00
CA LEU A 19 18.68 -8.69 4.22
C LEU A 19 18.06 -8.08 5.48
N PHE A 20 17.63 -6.81 5.40
CA PHE A 20 17.01 -6.10 6.52
C PHE A 20 15.49 -6.00 6.38
N VAL A 21 14.99 -5.81 5.16
CA VAL A 21 13.55 -5.62 4.93
C VAL A 21 13.10 -6.44 3.72
N PRO A 22 12.14 -7.37 3.88
CA PRO A 22 11.66 -8.16 2.75
C PRO A 22 10.97 -7.26 1.72
N ARG A 23 11.24 -7.49 0.42
CA ARG A 23 10.64 -6.69 -0.68
C ARG A 23 9.11 -6.66 -0.62
N LEU A 24 8.53 -7.76 -0.14
CA LEU A 24 7.09 -7.95 0.03
C LEU A 24 6.46 -6.94 0.99
N LEU A 25 7.23 -6.34 1.89
CA LEU A 25 6.77 -5.29 2.79
C LEU A 25 7.22 -3.91 2.31
N MET A 26 8.47 -3.79 1.85
CA MET A 26 9.06 -2.49 1.53
C MET A 26 8.30 -1.75 0.41
N ILE A 27 8.07 -2.43 -0.72
CA ILE A 27 7.41 -1.84 -1.88
C ILE A 27 5.97 -1.41 -1.55
N PRO A 28 5.10 -2.27 -1.00
CA PRO A 28 3.73 -1.85 -0.69
C PRO A 28 3.65 -0.84 0.45
N LEU A 29 4.58 -0.80 1.41
CA LEU A 29 4.58 0.26 2.43
C LEU A 29 4.87 1.64 1.82
N ILE A 30 5.93 1.76 1.02
CA ILE A 30 6.26 3.03 0.35
C ILE A 30 5.15 3.40 -0.65
N GLY A 31 4.63 2.41 -1.36
CA GLY A 31 3.48 2.57 -2.25
C GLY A 31 2.22 3.06 -1.51
N LEU A 32 1.94 2.55 -0.32
CA LEU A 32 0.80 2.96 0.49
C LEU A 32 0.91 4.45 0.88
N VAL A 33 2.10 4.88 1.29
CA VAL A 33 2.34 6.30 1.62
C VAL A 33 2.06 7.18 0.41
N LEU A 34 2.53 6.79 -0.78
CA LEU A 34 2.24 7.50 -2.03
C LEU A 34 0.73 7.49 -2.38
N LEU A 35 0.03 6.38 -2.14
CA LEU A 35 -1.42 6.26 -2.40
C LEU A 35 -2.26 7.18 -1.50
N LEU A 36 -1.79 7.47 -0.28
CA LEU A 36 -2.48 8.38 0.62
C LEU A 36 -2.64 9.78 0.02
N PHE A 37 -1.67 10.21 -0.79
CA PHE A 37 -1.70 11.52 -1.46
C PHE A 37 -2.43 11.51 -2.81
N LEU A 38 -2.62 10.34 -3.42
CA LEU A 38 -2.99 10.23 -4.83
C LEU A 38 -4.46 9.83 -5.06
N GLY A 39 -5.15 9.27 -4.06
CA GLY A 39 -6.55 8.88 -4.20
C GLY A 39 -7.32 9.00 -2.90
N GLU A 40 -8.60 9.34 -3.00
CA GLU A 40 -9.50 9.50 -1.85
C GLU A 40 -10.34 8.25 -1.62
N THR A 41 -10.80 7.63 -2.71
CA THR A 41 -11.64 6.43 -2.65
C THR A 41 -10.83 5.15 -2.66
N LEU A 42 -11.39 4.08 -2.08
CA LEU A 42 -10.73 2.76 -2.04
C LEU A 42 -10.53 2.20 -3.45
N ILE A 43 -11.52 2.42 -4.33
CA ILE A 43 -11.48 1.93 -5.71
C ILE A 43 -10.37 2.64 -6.50
N GLU A 44 -10.27 3.98 -6.40
CA GLU A 44 -9.19 4.75 -7.02
C GLU A 44 -7.81 4.24 -6.56
N ARG A 45 -7.63 4.07 -5.26
CA ARG A 45 -6.34 3.58 -4.70
C ARG A 45 -5.98 2.21 -5.24
N CYS A 46 -6.95 1.29 -5.33
CA CYS A 46 -6.72 -0.03 -5.92
C CYS A 46 -6.41 0.04 -7.42
N MET A 47 -7.11 0.88 -8.20
CA MET A 47 -6.84 1.05 -9.63
C MET A 47 -5.44 1.62 -9.87
N VAL A 48 -5.08 2.67 -9.14
CA VAL A 48 -3.75 3.32 -9.23
C VAL A 48 -2.65 2.36 -8.82
N TRP A 49 -2.86 1.56 -7.78
CA TRP A 49 -1.93 0.52 -7.35
C TRP A 49 -1.71 -0.52 -8.44
N SER A 50 -2.78 -1.15 -8.92
CA SER A 50 -2.71 -2.23 -9.91
C SER A 50 -2.10 -1.77 -11.23
N LEU A 51 -2.55 -0.63 -11.77
CA LEU A 51 -1.99 -0.06 -13.01
C LEU A 51 -0.53 0.38 -12.82
N GLY A 52 -0.23 0.97 -11.67
CA GLY A 52 1.11 1.47 -11.34
C GLY A 52 2.16 0.37 -11.17
N ILE A 53 1.81 -0.72 -10.49
CA ILE A 53 2.67 -1.88 -10.29
C ILE A 53 2.81 -2.67 -11.59
N THR A 54 1.73 -2.88 -12.35
CA THR A 54 1.77 -3.59 -13.63
C THR A 54 2.62 -2.86 -14.66
N SER A 55 2.44 -1.54 -14.81
CA SER A 55 3.30 -0.73 -15.67
C SER A 55 4.76 -0.73 -15.18
N GLY A 56 4.97 -0.76 -13.86
CA GLY A 56 6.30 -0.87 -13.27
C GLY A 56 7.00 -2.18 -13.61
N GLU A 57 6.27 -3.30 -13.57
CA GLU A 57 6.78 -4.62 -13.93
C GLU A 57 7.17 -4.71 -15.40
N ILE A 58 6.33 -4.18 -16.30
CA ILE A 58 6.64 -4.13 -17.73
C ILE A 58 7.90 -3.27 -17.96
N LEU A 59 7.98 -2.10 -17.33
CA LEU A 59 9.14 -1.21 -17.46
C LEU A 59 10.42 -1.84 -16.90
N HIS A 60 10.34 -2.48 -15.73
CA HIS A 60 11.46 -3.20 -15.14
C HIS A 60 11.93 -4.35 -16.06
N GLY A 61 11.00 -5.15 -16.60
CA GLY A 61 11.30 -6.20 -17.55
C GLY A 61 12.00 -5.69 -18.81
N LEU A 62 11.55 -4.56 -19.36
CA LEU A 62 12.18 -3.91 -20.52
C LEU A 62 13.62 -3.47 -20.21
N ILE A 63 13.83 -2.85 -19.05
CA ILE A 63 15.16 -2.41 -18.60
C ILE A 63 16.08 -3.63 -18.46
N MET A 64 15.65 -4.67 -17.77
CA MET A 64 16.45 -5.88 -17.54
C MET A 64 16.77 -6.63 -18.84
N THR A 65 15.80 -6.70 -19.76
CA THR A 65 16.02 -7.26 -21.11
C THR A 65 17.09 -6.48 -21.87
N SER A 66 17.12 -5.15 -21.72
CA SER A 66 18.14 -4.30 -22.35
C SER A 66 19.54 -4.54 -21.77
N TYR A 67 19.63 -4.95 -20.50
CA TYR A 67 20.88 -5.39 -19.86
C TYR A 67 21.25 -6.85 -20.18
N GLY A 68 20.45 -7.56 -20.98
CA GLY A 68 20.69 -8.96 -21.35
C GLY A 68 20.15 -9.99 -20.36
N PHE A 69 19.43 -9.58 -19.31
CA PHE A 69 18.77 -10.49 -18.38
C PHE A 69 17.41 -10.93 -18.95
N GLN A 70 17.18 -12.24 -19.05
CA GLN A 70 15.87 -12.79 -19.40
C GLN A 70 15.01 -12.90 -18.15
N LEU A 71 14.34 -11.82 -17.80
CA LEU A 71 13.37 -11.80 -16.71
C LEU A 71 11.97 -12.19 -17.23
N THR A 72 11.32 -13.14 -16.58
CA THR A 72 9.93 -13.51 -16.90
C THR A 72 8.98 -12.49 -16.29
N ILE A 73 8.26 -11.74 -17.12
CA ILE A 73 7.22 -10.80 -16.68
C ILE A 73 6.05 -11.61 -16.08
N GLY A 74 5.59 -11.22 -14.90
CA GLY A 74 4.44 -11.86 -14.25
C GLY A 74 4.79 -13.12 -13.46
N GLU A 75 5.96 -13.13 -12.84
CA GLU A 75 6.35 -14.18 -11.90
C GLU A 75 5.41 -14.24 -10.67
N ARG A 76 5.38 -15.36 -9.96
CA ARG A 76 4.58 -15.51 -8.72
C ARG A 76 4.89 -14.40 -7.70
N SER A 77 6.16 -14.01 -7.61
CA SER A 77 6.64 -12.93 -6.74
C SER A 77 5.96 -11.57 -7.02
N PHE A 78 5.58 -11.30 -8.27
CA PHE A 78 4.84 -10.11 -8.67
C PHE A 78 3.39 -10.16 -8.18
N PHE A 79 2.71 -11.31 -8.35
CA PHE A 79 1.33 -11.47 -7.87
C PHE A 79 1.23 -11.35 -6.35
N ASP A 80 2.15 -11.96 -5.62
CA ASP A 80 2.21 -11.83 -4.15
C ASP A 80 2.30 -10.36 -3.74
N LEU A 81 3.14 -9.58 -4.43
CA LEU A 81 3.27 -8.15 -4.18
C LEU A 81 2.00 -7.36 -4.48
N LEU A 82 1.35 -7.68 -5.60
CA LEU A 82 0.10 -7.02 -6.01
C LEU A 82 -1.00 -7.29 -4.98
N PHE A 83 -1.16 -8.53 -4.54
CA PHE A 83 -2.14 -8.91 -3.50
C PHE A 83 -1.82 -8.29 -2.14
N VAL A 84 -0.56 -8.33 -1.70
CA VAL A 84 -0.16 -7.72 -0.42
C VAL A 84 -0.42 -6.23 -0.42
N GLY A 85 -0.16 -5.52 -1.52
CA GLY A 85 -0.48 -4.10 -1.63
C GLY A 85 -1.99 -3.82 -1.53
N ILE A 86 -2.83 -4.61 -2.20
CA ILE A 86 -4.29 -4.50 -2.08
C ILE A 86 -4.73 -4.78 -0.64
N ALA A 87 -4.16 -5.81 0.01
CA ALA A 87 -4.45 -6.12 1.40
C ALA A 87 -4.11 -4.95 2.32
N PHE A 88 -2.96 -4.29 2.14
CA PHE A 88 -2.62 -3.09 2.91
C PHE A 88 -3.58 -1.92 2.68
N ILE A 89 -4.05 -1.69 1.45
CA ILE A 89 -5.04 -0.65 1.16
C ILE A 89 -6.35 -0.92 1.91
N ILE A 90 -6.81 -2.18 1.92
CA ILE A 90 -8.02 -2.60 2.63
C ILE A 90 -7.82 -2.45 4.14
N LEU A 91 -6.69 -2.92 4.68
CA LEU A 91 -6.36 -2.79 6.10
C LEU A 91 -6.35 -1.32 6.54
N LEU A 92 -5.71 -0.45 5.76
CA LEU A 92 -5.69 0.98 6.01
C LEU A 92 -7.11 1.57 6.08
N ARG A 93 -7.98 1.21 5.13
CA ARG A 93 -9.38 1.66 5.14
C ARG A 93 -10.13 1.16 6.36
N LEU A 94 -9.89 -0.09 6.77
CA LEU A 94 -10.48 -0.67 7.97
C LEU A 94 -10.01 0.07 9.23
N THR A 95 -8.72 0.40 9.33
CA THR A 95 -8.16 1.19 10.46
C THR A 95 -8.78 2.59 10.53
N VAL A 96 -8.98 3.26 9.39
CA VAL A 96 -9.63 4.57 9.36
C VAL A 96 -11.12 4.46 9.75
N ALA A 97 -11.84 3.48 9.21
CA ALA A 97 -13.26 3.29 9.51
C ALA A 97 -13.51 2.90 10.97
N THR A 98 -12.62 2.10 11.57
CA THR A 98 -12.70 1.74 12.99
C THR A 98 -12.45 2.95 13.89
N LYS A 99 -11.43 3.77 13.60
CA LYS A 99 -11.20 5.02 14.35
C LYS A 99 -12.42 5.94 14.32
N GLN A 100 -13.02 6.15 13.15
CA GLN A 100 -14.21 6.97 13.02
C GLN A 100 -15.39 6.46 13.86
N LYS A 101 -15.61 5.14 13.89
CA LYS A 101 -16.66 4.55 14.74
C LYS A 101 -16.37 4.69 16.22
N ILE A 102 -15.11 4.53 16.63
CA ILE A 102 -14.68 4.69 18.02
C ILE A 102 -14.91 6.13 18.49
N ASP A 103 -14.54 7.12 17.69
CA ASP A 103 -14.71 8.54 18.03
C ASP A 103 -16.19 8.91 18.20
N VAL A 104 -17.06 8.40 17.32
CA VAL A 104 -18.52 8.61 17.42
C VAL A 104 -19.11 7.98 18.69
N VAL A 105 -18.65 6.77 19.04
CA VAL A 105 -19.09 6.08 20.26
C VAL A 105 -18.60 6.82 21.50
N ALA A 106 -17.34 7.26 21.53
CA ALA A 106 -16.77 8.04 22.63
C ALA A 106 -17.57 9.33 22.89
N GLN A 107 -17.87 10.09 21.82
CA GLN A 107 -18.68 11.32 21.93
C GLN A 107 -20.11 11.03 22.42
N THR A 108 -20.70 9.90 22.03
CA THR A 108 -22.05 9.52 22.46
C THR A 108 -22.08 9.19 23.96
N ILE A 109 -21.05 8.51 24.47
CA ILE A 109 -20.91 8.18 25.89
C ILE A 109 -20.74 9.45 26.73
N GLU A 110 -19.87 10.38 26.31
CA GLU A 110 -19.67 11.66 27.00
C GLU A 110 -20.95 12.49 27.09
N ARG A 111 -21.73 12.56 25.99
CA ARG A 111 -23.03 13.27 25.99
C ARG A 111 -24.02 12.65 26.97
N LYS A 112 -24.10 11.32 27.05
CA LYS A 112 -24.98 10.62 28.00
C LYS A 112 -24.55 10.83 29.46
N LEU A 113 -23.26 10.86 29.74
CA LEU A 113 -22.74 11.14 31.09
C LEU A 113 -23.04 12.57 31.55
N LYS A 114 -22.88 13.57 30.67
CA LYS A 114 -23.22 14.97 30.98
C LYS A 114 -24.71 15.18 31.25
N MET A 115 -25.60 14.51 30.52
CA MET A 115 -27.04 14.58 30.77
C MET A 115 -27.46 13.93 32.10
N ARG A 116 -26.77 12.86 32.54
CA ARG A 116 -27.02 12.24 33.85
C ARG A 116 -26.63 13.16 35.02
N TRP A 117 -25.51 13.88 34.91
CA TRP A 117 -25.04 14.79 35.97
C TRP A 117 -25.86 16.06 36.12
N ASN A 118 -26.64 16.46 35.11
CA ASN A 118 -27.50 17.65 35.19
C ASN A 118 -28.90 17.36 35.75
N HIS A 119 -29.17 16.10 36.14
CA HIS A 119 -30.42 15.63 36.72
C HIS A 119 -30.30 15.25 38.21
N GLU A 120 -29.13 15.46 38.82
CA GLU A 120 -28.89 15.45 40.27
C GLU A 120 -28.63 16.89 40.75
#